data_AF-A0A354Z8A6-F1
#
_entry.id   AF-A0A354Z8A6-F1
#
_cell.length_a   1.000
_cell.length_b   1.000
_cell.length_c   1.000
_cell.angle_alpha   90.00
_cell.angle_beta   90.00
_cell.angle_gamma   90.00
#
_symmetry.space_group_name_H-M   'P 1'
#
loop_
_entity.id
_entity.type
_entity.pdbx_description
1 polymer ?
#
loop_
_entity_poly.entity_id
_entity_poly.type
_entity_poly.pdbx_seq_one_letter_code
_entity_poly.pdbx_strand_id
1 'polypeptide(L)'
;PVIASVMAESMVLSMLGGGIGSLVAYGLFNGYSVSTLGGGFTQVAFNFAVTPGLLLQGLSWALAIGFIGGLLPAVRAARLPVTAALRSN
;
A
#
# COMPACT_ATOMS: atom_id res chain seq x y z
N PRO A 1 -16.77 1.29 -19.69
CA PRO A 1 -15.70 2.31 -19.84
C PRO A 1 -15.24 2.92 -18.50
N VAL A 2 -16.14 3.49 -17.69
CA VAL A 2 -15.79 4.19 -16.42
C VAL A 2 -15.21 3.26 -15.34
N ILE A 3 -15.72 2.03 -15.24
CA ILE A 3 -15.21 1.04 -14.26
C ILE A 3 -13.72 0.76 -14.50
N ALA A 4 -13.33 0.54 -15.76
CA ALA A 4 -11.97 0.19 -16.12
C ALA A 4 -11.00 1.34 -15.83
N SER A 5 -11.39 2.60 -16.06
CA SER A 5 -10.54 3.75 -15.76
C SER A 5 -10.36 3.94 -14.25
N VAL A 6 -11.43 3.84 -13.45
CA VAL A 6 -11.36 3.98 -11.99
C VAL A 6 -10.57 2.85 -11.34
N MET A 7 -10.72 1.62 -11.84
CA MET A 7 -9.92 0.48 -11.40
C MET A 7 -8.44 0.67 -11.77
N ALA A 8 -8.14 1.13 -12.98
CA ALA A 8 -6.76 1.40 -13.39
C ALA A 8 -6.11 2.50 -12.54
N GLU A 9 -6.83 3.59 -12.27
CA GLU A 9 -6.36 4.67 -11.40
C GLU A 9 -6.07 4.16 -9.97
N SER A 10 -6.97 3.35 -9.42
CA SER A 10 -6.80 2.74 -8.09
C SER A 10 -5.58 1.80 -8.04
N MET A 11 -5.33 1.03 -9.10
CA MET A 11 -4.14 0.17 -9.23
C MET A 11 -2.84 0.95 -9.35
N VAL A 12 -2.82 2.03 -10.14
CA VAL A 12 -1.63 2.89 -10.27
C VAL A 12 -1.32 3.54 -8.93
N LEU A 13 -2.33 4.08 -8.23
CA LEU A 13 -2.15 4.69 -6.92
C LEU A 13 -1.69 3.68 -5.86
N SER A 14 -2.24 2.46 -5.85
CA SER A 14 -1.83 1.43 -4.88
C SER A 14 -0.43 0.90 -5.15
N MET A 15 -0.03 0.76 -6.42
CA MET A 15 1.32 0.35 -6.80
C MET A 15 2.35 1.43 -6.42
N LEU A 16 2.04 2.71 -6.67
CA LEU A 16 2.90 3.82 -6.25
C LEU A 16 2.96 3.94 -4.73
N GLY A 17 1.82 3.89 -4.04
CA GLY A 17 1.77 3.94 -2.57
C GLY A 17 2.48 2.76 -1.91
N GLY A 18 2.29 1.55 -2.42
CA GLY A 18 2.99 0.35 -1.97
C GLY A 18 4.49 0.42 -2.21
N GLY A 19 4.91 0.85 -3.41
CA GLY A 19 6.32 1.03 -3.75
C GLY A 19 7.01 2.08 -2.89
N ILE A 20 6.39 3.25 -2.70
CA ILE A 20 6.91 4.32 -1.83
C ILE A 20 6.95 3.84 -0.38
N GLY A 21 5.89 3.19 0.12
CA GLY A 21 5.83 2.66 1.48
C GLY A 21 6.90 1.59 1.73
N SER A 22 7.13 0.70 0.77
CA SER A 22 8.20 -0.30 0.81
C SER A 22 9.60 0.34 0.80
N LEU A 23 9.82 1.37 -0.03
CA LEU A 23 11.09 2.11 -0.07
C LEU A 23 11.34 2.90 1.21
N VAL A 24 10.31 3.53 1.78
CA VAL A 24 10.40 4.22 3.07
C VAL A 24 10.67 3.22 4.18
N ALA A 25 9.95 2.09 4.22
CA ALA A 25 10.19 1.04 5.20
C ALA A 25 11.61 0.48 5.10
N TYR A 26 12.10 0.27 3.87
CA TYR A 26 13.49 -0.13 3.65
C TYR A 26 14.45 0.96 4.12
N GLY A 27 14.30 2.22 3.72
CA GLY A 27 15.21 3.31 4.10
C GLY A 27 15.22 3.63 5.60
N LEU A 28 14.08 3.50 6.29
CA LEU A 28 13.95 3.83 7.71
C LEU A 28 14.34 2.68 8.63
N PHE A 29 14.11 1.42 8.23
CA PHE A 29 14.32 0.25 9.10
C PHE A 29 15.49 -0.64 8.66
N ASN A 30 15.96 -0.57 7.41
CA ASN A 30 17.12 -1.33 6.97
C ASN A 30 18.41 -0.77 7.59
N GLY A 31 18.90 -1.44 8.64
CA GLY A 31 20.11 -1.05 9.36
C GLY A 31 19.88 -0.59 10.80
N TYR A 32 18.63 -0.45 11.26
CA TYR A 32 18.32 -0.19 12.66
C TYR A 32 18.39 -1.49 13.49
N SER A 33 19.62 -1.87 13.83
CA SER A 33 19.89 -2.85 14.89
C SER A 33 19.91 -2.09 16.23
N VAL A 34 18.74 -1.95 16.87
CA VAL A 34 18.66 -1.36 18.21
C VAL A 34 19.22 -2.38 19.20
N SER A 35 20.50 -2.22 19.51
CA SER A 35 21.17 -2.97 20.56
C SER A 35 20.79 -2.38 21.91
N THR A 36 19.66 -2.82 22.47
CA THR A 36 19.44 -2.65 23.91
C THR A 36 20.42 -3.57 24.62
N LEU A 37 21.47 -2.99 25.23
CA LEU A 37 22.26 -3.68 26.24
C LEU A 37 21.35 -3.88 27.47
N GLY A 38 20.71 -5.05 27.56
CA GLY A 38 20.13 -5.53 28.81
C GLY A 38 21.27 -5.85 29.79
N GLY A 39 21.15 -5.40 31.05
CA GLY A 39 22.15 -5.67 32.09
C GLY A 39 22.34 -7.17 32.28
N GLY A 40 23.43 -7.72 31.73
CA GLY A 40 23.77 -9.15 31.84
C GLY A 40 24.20 -9.87 30.55
N PHE A 41 24.80 -9.19 29.57
CA PHE A 41 25.34 -9.82 28.34
C PHE A 41 24.31 -10.52 27.42
N THR A 42 23.00 -10.34 27.66
CA THR A 42 21.93 -10.80 26.76
C THR A 42 21.50 -9.65 25.84
N GLN A 43 22.17 -9.54 24.70
CA GLN A 43 21.77 -8.63 23.62
C GLN A 43 20.52 -9.21 22.93
N VAL A 44 19.33 -8.74 23.33
CA VAL A 44 18.10 -9.04 22.59
C VAL A 44 18.08 -8.16 21.34
N ALA A 45 18.79 -8.60 20.31
CA ALA A 45 18.81 -7.94 19.02
C ALA A 45 17.45 -8.15 18.34
N PHE A 46 16.53 -7.19 18.51
CA PHE A 46 15.39 -7.05 17.62
C PHE A 46 15.93 -6.57 16.27
N ASN A 47 16.38 -7.52 15.47
CA ASN A 47 16.81 -7.25 14.10
C ASN A 47 15.54 -6.92 13.31
N PHE A 48 15.27 -5.63 13.09
CA PHE A 48 14.28 -5.20 12.10
C PHE A 48 14.84 -5.50 10.70
N ALA A 49 14.97 -6.79 10.40
CA ALA A 49 15.37 -7.27 9.10
C ALA A 49 14.19 -7.01 8.16
N VAL A 50 14.30 -5.91 7.40
CA VAL A 50 13.44 -5.68 6.24
C VAL A 50 13.82 -6.70 5.17
N THR A 51 13.44 -7.95 5.39
CA THR A 51 13.72 -9.06 4.50
C THR A 51 12.99 -8.82 3.19
N PRO A 52 13.58 -9.15 2.02
CA PRO A 52 12.91 -9.00 0.72
C PRO A 52 11.52 -9.63 0.66
N GLY A 53 11.29 -10.70 1.44
CA GLY A 53 9.97 -11.34 1.57
C GLY A 53 8.89 -10.44 2.19
N LEU A 54 9.24 -9.62 3.18
CA LEU A 54 8.29 -8.68 3.82
C LEU A 54 7.92 -7.54 2.88
N LEU A 55 8.85 -7.08 2.04
CA LEU A 55 8.58 -6.06 1.03
C LEU A 55 7.61 -6.59 -0.03
N LEU A 56 7.84 -7.81 -0.54
CA LEU A 56 6.93 -8.46 -1.48
C LEU A 56 5.54 -8.69 -0.88
N GLN A 57 5.47 -9.08 0.40
CA GLN A 57 4.22 -9.25 1.11
C GLN A 57 3.49 -7.92 1.34
N GLY A 58 4.21 -6.85 1.70
CA GLY A 58 3.63 -5.51 1.83
C GLY A 58 3.08 -4.99 0.49
N LEU A 59 3.81 -5.22 -0.60
CA LEU A 59 3.37 -4.84 -1.94
C LEU A 59 2.13 -5.63 -2.38
N SER A 60 2.07 -6.93 -2.10
CA SER A 60 0.88 -7.75 -2.42
C SER A 60 -0.35 -7.30 -1.62
N TRP A 61 -0.18 -6.93 -0.35
CA TRP A 61 -1.25 -6.33 0.46
C TRP A 61 -1.69 -4.97 -0.07
N ALA A 62 -0.77 -4.10 -0.46
CA ALA A 62 -1.09 -2.80 -1.04
C ALA A 62 -1.93 -2.93 -2.31
N LEU A 63 -1.56 -3.87 -3.20
CA LEU A 63 -2.31 -4.19 -4.41
C LEU A 63 -3.70 -4.76 -4.09
N ALA A 64 -3.79 -5.70 -3.15
CA ALA A 64 -5.06 -6.29 -2.73
C ALA A 64 -6.01 -5.23 -2.16
N ILE A 65 -5.51 -4.35 -1.28
CA ILE A 65 -6.28 -3.24 -0.70
C ILE A 65 -6.69 -2.24 -1.78
N GLY A 66 -5.80 -1.89 -2.70
CA GLY A 66 -6.13 -1.02 -3.83
C GLY A 66 -7.20 -1.61 -4.75
N PHE A 67 -7.20 -2.94 -4.92
CA PHE A 67 -8.15 -3.64 -5.78
C PHE A 67 -9.54 -3.68 -5.15
N ILE A 68 -9.61 -4.05 -3.88
CA ILE A 68 -10.85 -4.08 -3.11
C ILE A 68 -11.39 -2.64 -2.94
N GLY A 69 -10.51 -1.70 -2.61
CA GLY A 69 -10.83 -0.28 -2.42
C GLY A 69 -11.30 0.42 -3.68
N GLY A 70 -10.78 0.04 -4.86
CA GLY A 70 -11.18 0.59 -6.17
C GLY A 70 -12.51 0.03 -6.70
N LEU A 71 -12.91 -1.17 -6.26
CA LEU A 71 -14.09 -1.85 -6.80
C LEU A 71 -15.41 -1.15 -6.40
N LEU A 72 -15.55 -0.76 -5.13
CA LEU A 72 -16.72 -0.03 -4.64
C LEU A 72 -16.97 1.32 -5.36
N PRO A 73 -15.98 2.23 -5.48
CA PRO A 73 -16.15 3.48 -6.22
C PRO A 73 -16.35 3.22 -7.72
N ALA A 74 -15.70 2.22 -8.31
CA ALA A 74 -15.90 1.89 -9.73
C ALA A 74 -17.34 1.44 -10.03
N VAL A 75 -17.93 0.60 -9.18
CA VAL A 75 -19.34 0.18 -9.31
C VAL A 75 -20.28 1.35 -9.07
N ARG A 76 -19.99 2.23 -8.10
CA ARG A 76 -20.78 3.46 -7.87
C ARG A 76 -20.74 4.38 -9.09
N ALA A 77 -19.56 4.61 -9.66
CA ALA A 77 -19.37 5.47 -10.83
C ALA A 77 -20.10 4.93 -12.07
N ALA A 78 -20.17 3.60 -12.23
CA ALA A 78 -20.91 2.97 -13.32
C ALA A 78 -22.44 3.10 -13.21
N ARG A 79 -22.96 3.24 -11.98
CA ARG A 79 -24.39 3.37 -11.70
C ARG A 79 -24.89 4.81 -11.73
N LEU A 80 -24.00 5.80 -11.81
CA LEU A 80 -24.39 7.19 -11.95
C LEU A 80 -24.95 7.43 -13.36
N PRO A 81 -26.23 7.86 -13.50
CA PRO A 81 -26.78 8.18 -14.80
C PRO A 81 -26.04 9.38 -15.38
N VAL A 82 -25.58 9.26 -16.63
CA VAL A 82 -24.80 10.28 -17.36
C VAL A 82 -25.52 11.65 -17.37
N THR A 83 -26.85 11.65 -17.30
CA THR A 83 -27.69 12.85 -17.23
C THR A 83 -27.60 13.61 -15.90
N ALA A 84 -27.25 12.95 -14.79
CA ALA A 84 -26.98 13.61 -13.51
C ALA A 84 -25.58 14.24 -13.48
N ALA A 85 -24.59 13.60 -14.10
CA ALA A 85 -23.22 14.10 -14.17
C ALA A 85 -23.08 15.39 -15.02
N LEU A 86 -23.95 15.57 -16.02
CA LEU A 86 -24.00 16.80 -16.83
C LEU A 86 -24.83 17.93 -16.20
N ARG A 87 -25.67 17.64 -15.20
CA ARG A 87 -26.54 18.63 -14.53
C ARG A 87 -25.92 19.24 -13.28
N SER A 88 -24.85 18.65 -12.75
CA SER A 88 -24.12 19.17 -11.57
C SER A 88 -23.01 20.18 -11.91
N ASN A 89 -23.04 20.76 -13.11
CA ASN A 89 -22.18 21.86 -13.56
C ASN A 89 -23.05 23.09 -13.81
#